data_AF-A0A849EBN5-F1
#
_entry.id   AF-A0A849EBN5-F1
#
_cell.length_a   1.000
_cell.length_b   1.000
_cell.length_c   1.000
_cell.angle_alpha   90.00
_cell.angle_beta   90.00
_cell.angle_gamma   90.00
#
_symmetry.space_group_name_H-M   'P 1'
#
loop_
_entity.id
_entity.type
_entity.pdbx_description
1 polymer ?
#
loop_
_entity_poly.entity_id
_entity_poly.type
_entity_poly.pdbx_seq_one_letter_code
_entity_poly.pdbx_strand_id
1 'polypeptide(L)'
;MAQGGKPFAMGLLLCVGVSITALGGYQFFRLNNTHLQNEVLYSVSPGTLQVWLITLNPADPEDAARLADRFIGMTLPQRRDAVLAIAQPAYFEAMGLNFAERRSLQMLMLQASELALAKAPALGEFWFLSAKLRTGLYGFDTTAQRYLELSYAYSPKEVDLVLERLQMMSLAWPLLDARLKDIVRHDVRIVDQAYPKRAAELRQYLLRAGAKL
;
A
#
# COMPACT_ATOMS: atom_id res chain seq x y z
N MET A 1 -8.88 -49.46 -58.69
CA MET A 1 -9.10 -49.42 -57.23
C MET A 1 -7.93 -48.68 -56.61
N ALA A 2 -8.08 -47.36 -56.38
CA ALA A 2 -6.98 -46.50 -55.95
C ALA A 2 -6.89 -46.47 -54.42
N GLN A 3 -5.87 -47.14 -53.88
CA GLN A 3 -5.33 -46.85 -52.55
C GLN A 3 -4.31 -45.71 -52.68
N GLY A 4 -4.50 -44.60 -51.96
CA GLY A 4 -3.48 -43.56 -51.91
C GLY A 4 -4.03 -42.17 -51.59
N GLY A 5 -4.37 -41.92 -50.32
CA GLY A 5 -4.85 -40.58 -49.93
C GLY A 5 -4.99 -40.30 -48.43
N LYS A 6 -4.45 -41.16 -47.57
CA LYS A 6 -4.60 -41.03 -46.11
C LYS A 6 -3.41 -40.40 -45.35
N PRO A 7 -2.13 -40.53 -45.76
CA PRO A 7 -1.04 -39.95 -44.96
C PRO A 7 -0.93 -38.42 -45.11
N PHE A 8 -1.33 -37.87 -46.27
CA PHE A 8 -1.22 -36.45 -46.54
C PHE A 8 -2.24 -35.61 -45.75
N ALA A 9 -3.48 -36.09 -45.62
CA ALA A 9 -4.53 -35.42 -44.85
C ALA A 9 -4.22 -35.37 -43.34
N MET A 10 -3.60 -36.42 -42.81
CA MET A 10 -3.23 -36.50 -41.40
C MET A 10 -2.02 -35.60 -41.07
N GLY A 11 -1.05 -35.52 -41.98
CA GLY A 11 0.06 -34.57 -41.88
C GLY A 11 -0.39 -33.11 -41.94
N LEU A 12 -1.34 -32.79 -42.82
CA LEU A 12 -1.90 -31.44 -42.93
C LEU A 12 -2.64 -31.03 -41.65
N LEU A 13 -3.45 -31.92 -41.07
CA LEU A 13 -4.18 -31.66 -39.82
C LEU A 13 -3.23 -31.45 -38.63
N LEU A 14 -2.13 -32.21 -38.56
CA LEU A 14 -1.10 -32.01 -37.53
C LEU A 14 -0.38 -30.66 -37.70
N CYS A 15 -0.02 -30.28 -38.91
CA CYS A 15 0.60 -28.98 -39.18
C CYS A 15 -0.36 -27.82 -38.85
N VAL A 16 -1.64 -27.93 -39.18
CA VAL A 16 -2.66 -26.94 -38.83
C VAL A 16 -2.84 -26.88 -37.31
N GLY A 17 -2.90 -28.02 -36.62
CA GLY A 17 -2.98 -28.09 -35.16
C GLY A 17 -1.80 -27.39 -34.48
N VAL A 18 -0.56 -27.72 -34.88
CA VAL A 18 0.66 -27.09 -34.36
C VAL A 18 0.68 -25.59 -34.66
N SER A 19 0.24 -25.18 -35.85
CA SER A 19 0.18 -23.75 -36.22
C SER A 19 -0.82 -23.00 -35.35
N ILE A 20 -2.00 -23.57 -35.09
CA ILE A 20 -3.03 -22.97 -34.22
C ILE A 20 -2.55 -22.93 -32.75
N THR A 21 -1.89 -23.97 -32.25
CA THR A 21 -1.35 -23.98 -30.88
C THR A 21 -0.18 -23.01 -30.75
N ALA A 22 0.67 -22.86 -31.76
CA ALA A 22 1.77 -21.89 -31.77
C ALA A 22 1.24 -20.45 -31.87
N LEU A 23 0.24 -20.19 -32.71
CA LEU A 23 -0.44 -18.89 -32.80
C LEU A 23 -1.20 -18.57 -31.51
N GLY A 24 -1.90 -19.54 -30.92
CA GLY A 24 -2.60 -19.40 -29.64
C GLY A 24 -1.62 -19.17 -28.49
N GLY A 25 -0.52 -19.91 -28.45
CA GLY A 25 0.56 -19.75 -27.48
C GLY A 25 1.30 -18.43 -27.63
N TYR A 26 1.52 -17.96 -28.86
CA TYR A 26 2.10 -16.64 -29.14
C TYR A 26 1.15 -15.50 -28.76
N GLN A 27 -0.15 -15.63 -29.04
CA GLN A 27 -1.15 -14.65 -28.60
C GLN A 27 -1.32 -14.67 -27.09
N PHE A 28 -1.28 -15.83 -26.44
CA PHE A 28 -1.32 -15.95 -24.98
C PHE A 28 -0.05 -15.41 -24.33
N PHE A 29 1.12 -15.69 -24.91
CA PHE A 29 2.40 -15.11 -24.49
C PHE A 29 2.41 -13.59 -24.72
N ARG A 30 1.89 -13.11 -25.85
CA ARG A 30 1.75 -11.69 -26.14
C ARG A 30 0.77 -11.04 -25.16
N LEU A 31 -0.39 -11.63 -24.90
CA LEU A 31 -1.37 -11.16 -23.91
C LEU A 31 -0.75 -11.17 -22.50
N ASN A 32 -0.01 -12.21 -22.12
CA ASN A 32 0.73 -12.26 -20.86
C ASN A 32 1.79 -11.15 -20.78
N ASN A 33 2.53 -10.92 -21.87
CA ASN A 33 3.58 -9.90 -21.94
C ASN A 33 3.01 -8.47 -22.09
N THR A 34 1.81 -8.28 -22.64
CA THR A 34 1.17 -6.96 -22.83
C THR A 34 0.09 -6.61 -21.80
N HIS A 35 -0.45 -7.58 -21.05
CA HIS A 35 -1.45 -7.34 -20.00
C HIS A 35 -0.98 -7.69 -18.58
N LEU A 36 -0.07 -8.66 -18.40
CA LEU A 36 0.39 -9.07 -17.06
C LEU A 36 1.78 -8.52 -16.69
N GLN A 37 2.72 -8.42 -17.65
CA GLN A 37 4.04 -7.81 -17.41
C GLN A 37 4.11 -6.33 -17.77
N ASN A 38 3.40 -5.92 -18.82
CA ASN A 38 3.25 -4.53 -19.24
C ASN A 38 1.79 -4.11 -19.16
N GLU A 39 1.09 -4.46 -18.06
CA GLU A 39 0.03 -3.57 -17.59
C GLU A 39 0.67 -2.18 -17.66
N VAL A 40 0.17 -1.31 -18.53
CA VAL A 40 0.54 0.09 -18.49
C VAL A 40 0.30 0.45 -17.05
N LEU A 41 1.36 0.54 -16.26
CA LEU A 41 1.33 0.90 -14.85
C LEU A 41 0.93 2.37 -14.90
N TYR A 42 -0.34 2.63 -15.17
CA TYR A 42 -0.97 3.91 -14.92
C TYR A 42 -0.48 4.28 -13.55
N SER A 43 0.20 5.43 -13.46
CA SER A 43 0.69 5.91 -12.20
C SER A 43 -0.50 5.88 -11.25
N VAL A 44 -0.46 4.98 -10.26
CA VAL A 44 -1.55 4.86 -9.30
C VAL A 44 -1.48 6.13 -8.48
N SER A 45 -2.27 7.12 -8.90
CA SER A 45 -2.48 8.32 -8.12
C SER A 45 -3.44 7.97 -6.99
N PRO A 46 -3.42 8.73 -5.87
CA PRO A 46 -4.41 8.59 -4.83
C PRO A 46 -5.85 8.59 -5.36
N GLY A 47 -6.17 9.44 -6.34
CA GLY A 47 -7.51 9.48 -6.95
C GLY A 47 -7.87 8.19 -7.71
N THR A 48 -6.95 7.63 -8.50
CA THR A 48 -7.21 6.34 -9.16
C THR A 48 -7.34 5.19 -8.16
N LEU A 49 -6.63 5.27 -7.04
CA LEU A 49 -6.80 4.31 -5.96
C LEU A 49 -8.18 4.41 -5.32
N GLN A 50 -8.72 5.62 -5.10
CA GLN A 50 -10.09 5.80 -4.60
C GLN A 50 -11.11 5.12 -5.50
N VAL A 51 -11.02 5.34 -6.82
CA VAL A 51 -11.92 4.74 -7.82
C VAL A 51 -11.82 3.21 -7.80
N TRP A 52 -10.65 2.65 -7.57
CA TRP A 52 -10.53 1.20 -7.45
C TRP A 52 -11.08 0.67 -6.12
N LEU A 53 -10.79 1.34 -5.01
CA LEU A 53 -11.22 0.92 -3.67
C LEU A 53 -12.75 0.82 -3.54
N ILE A 54 -13.50 1.71 -4.18
CA ILE A 54 -14.97 1.65 -4.18
C ILE A 54 -15.53 0.44 -4.95
N THR A 55 -14.72 -0.23 -5.78
CA THR A 55 -15.11 -1.45 -6.50
C THR A 55 -14.86 -2.73 -5.71
N LEU A 56 -14.10 -2.64 -4.62
CA LEU A 56 -13.79 -3.80 -3.78
C LEU A 56 -14.92 -4.05 -2.79
N ASN A 57 -15.15 -5.33 -2.48
CA ASN A 57 -16.02 -5.78 -1.42
C ASN A 57 -15.22 -5.94 -0.12
N PRO A 58 -15.44 -5.11 0.91
CA PRO A 58 -14.72 -5.22 2.18
C PRO A 58 -14.95 -6.54 2.93
N ALA A 59 -15.98 -7.29 2.58
CA ALA A 59 -16.27 -8.61 3.16
C ALA A 59 -15.55 -9.76 2.44
N ASP A 60 -14.95 -9.52 1.27
CA ASP A 60 -14.26 -10.55 0.49
C ASP A 60 -12.76 -10.59 0.87
N PRO A 61 -12.26 -11.69 1.46
CA PRO A 61 -10.84 -11.82 1.78
C PRO A 61 -9.93 -11.82 0.53
N GLU A 62 -10.45 -12.18 -0.66
CA GLU A 62 -9.67 -12.12 -1.90
C GLU A 62 -9.40 -10.68 -2.32
N ASP A 63 -10.30 -9.74 -2.02
CA ASP A 63 -10.09 -8.32 -2.29
C ASP A 63 -8.98 -7.75 -1.41
N ALA A 64 -8.87 -8.19 -0.16
CA ALA A 64 -7.77 -7.81 0.73
C ALA A 64 -6.41 -8.32 0.19
N ALA A 65 -6.38 -9.55 -0.31
CA ALA A 65 -5.18 -10.14 -0.91
C ALA A 65 -4.78 -9.44 -2.21
N ARG A 66 -5.73 -9.14 -3.10
CA ARG A 66 -5.51 -8.38 -4.34
C ARG A 66 -4.98 -6.99 -4.07
N LEU A 67 -5.53 -6.30 -3.07
CA LEU A 67 -5.05 -5.00 -2.62
C LEU A 67 -3.63 -5.07 -2.06
N ALA A 68 -3.32 -6.10 -1.25
CA ALA A 68 -1.97 -6.33 -0.74
C ALA A 68 -0.95 -6.56 -1.86
N ASP A 69 -1.29 -7.39 -2.86
CA ASP A 69 -0.41 -7.65 -4.01
C ASP A 69 -0.21 -6.39 -4.85
N ARG A 70 -1.27 -5.59 -5.04
CA ARG A 70 -1.16 -4.29 -5.71
C ARG A 70 -0.22 -3.34 -4.97
N PHE A 71 -0.35 -3.26 -3.64
CA PHE A 71 0.53 -2.46 -2.80
C PHE A 71 1.99 -2.87 -2.90
N ILE A 72 2.29 -4.17 -2.91
CA ILE A 72 3.67 -4.67 -3.07
C ILE A 72 4.20 -4.33 -4.48
N GLY A 73 3.36 -4.46 -5.51
CA GLY A 73 3.72 -4.21 -6.90
C GLY A 73 3.94 -2.73 -7.26
N MET A 74 3.48 -1.79 -6.43
CA MET A 74 3.71 -0.36 -6.65
C MET A 74 5.17 0.03 -6.47
N THR A 75 5.63 1.01 -7.25
CA THR A 75 6.95 1.64 -7.04
C THR A 75 6.99 2.42 -5.72
N LEU A 76 8.18 2.67 -5.17
CA LEU A 76 8.33 3.40 -3.91
C LEU A 76 7.60 4.77 -3.90
N PRO A 77 7.73 5.64 -4.92
CA PRO A 77 6.99 6.90 -4.94
C PRO A 77 5.47 6.71 -4.93
N GLN A 78 4.95 5.75 -5.69
CA GLN A 78 3.51 5.45 -5.73
C GLN A 78 3.00 4.94 -4.38
N ARG A 79 3.73 4.01 -3.74
CA ARG A 79 3.38 3.49 -2.42
C ARG A 79 3.35 4.60 -1.39
N ARG A 80 4.36 5.46 -1.39
CA ARG A 80 4.43 6.60 -0.47
C ARG A 80 3.24 7.52 -0.67
N ASP A 81 2.99 7.96 -1.89
CA ASP A 81 1.91 8.92 -2.17
C ASP A 81 0.54 8.31 -1.82
N ALA A 82 0.34 7.01 -2.08
CA ALA A 82 -0.83 6.27 -1.64
C ALA A 82 -0.93 6.24 -0.10
N VAL A 83 0.12 5.82 0.60
CA VAL A 83 0.16 5.74 2.07
C VAL A 83 -0.14 7.10 2.71
N LEU A 84 0.50 8.16 2.24
CA LEU A 84 0.28 9.53 2.74
C LEU A 84 -1.15 9.98 2.52
N ALA A 85 -1.73 9.70 1.34
CA ALA A 85 -3.12 10.02 1.07
C ALA A 85 -4.07 9.23 1.99
N ILE A 86 -3.92 7.90 2.07
CA ILE A 86 -4.80 7.03 2.88
C ILE A 86 -4.70 7.38 4.38
N ALA A 87 -3.52 7.79 4.86
CA ALA A 87 -3.31 8.16 6.25
C ALA A 87 -4.12 9.41 6.68
N GLN A 88 -4.61 10.21 5.72
CA GLN A 88 -5.40 11.40 5.98
C GLN A 88 -6.90 11.10 6.06
N PRO A 89 -7.63 11.61 7.06
CA PRO A 89 -9.09 11.42 7.16
C PRO A 89 -9.85 11.88 5.91
N ALA A 90 -9.41 12.99 5.31
CA ALA A 90 -10.02 13.59 4.12
C ALA A 90 -10.06 12.64 2.91
N TYR A 91 -9.16 11.65 2.84
CA TYR A 91 -9.11 10.70 1.73
C TYR A 91 -10.36 9.83 1.64
N PHE A 92 -10.89 9.38 2.79
CA PHE A 92 -12.13 8.60 2.84
C PHE A 92 -13.37 9.49 2.78
N GLU A 93 -13.28 10.74 3.24
CA GLU A 93 -14.38 11.71 3.15
C GLU A 93 -14.65 12.12 1.70
N ALA A 94 -13.61 12.26 0.89
CA ALA A 94 -13.71 12.57 -0.53
C ALA A 94 -14.44 11.50 -1.35
N MET A 95 -14.57 10.27 -0.85
CA MET A 95 -15.28 9.18 -1.52
C MET A 95 -16.81 9.25 -1.36
N GLY A 96 -17.34 10.15 -0.53
CA GLY A 96 -18.79 10.27 -0.30
C GLY A 96 -19.42 9.09 0.45
N LEU A 97 -18.60 8.26 1.09
CA LEU A 97 -19.03 7.06 1.81
C LEU A 97 -19.66 7.41 3.18
N ASN A 98 -20.67 6.66 3.59
CA ASN A 98 -21.24 6.77 4.93
C ASN A 98 -20.28 6.22 6.00
N PHE A 99 -20.59 6.39 7.28
CA PHE A 99 -19.71 5.95 8.36
C PHE A 99 -19.39 4.44 8.33
N ALA A 100 -20.41 3.59 8.10
CA ALA A 100 -20.24 2.14 8.10
C ALA A 100 -19.40 1.66 6.90
N GLU A 101 -19.62 2.25 5.73
CA GLU A 101 -18.84 2.00 4.52
C GLU A 101 -17.38 2.42 4.70
N ARG A 102 -17.14 3.63 5.22
CA ARG A 102 -15.78 4.12 5.52
C ARG A 102 -15.06 3.20 6.49
N ARG A 103 -15.73 2.79 7.57
CA ARG A 103 -15.16 1.87 8.55
C ARG A 103 -14.83 0.52 7.93
N SER A 104 -15.72 -0.02 7.08
CA SER A 104 -15.51 -1.30 6.39
C SER A 104 -14.33 -1.23 5.45
N LEU A 105 -14.22 -0.15 4.66
CA LEU A 105 -13.11 0.06 3.76
C LEU A 105 -11.79 0.25 4.52
N GLN A 106 -11.79 0.99 5.63
CA GLN A 106 -10.61 1.12 6.49
C GLN A 106 -10.15 -0.24 7.07
N MET A 107 -11.09 -1.13 7.42
CA MET A 107 -10.75 -2.49 7.86
C MET A 107 -10.14 -3.32 6.72
N LEU A 108 -10.71 -3.26 5.51
CA LEU A 108 -10.14 -3.89 4.31
C LEU A 108 -8.71 -3.41 4.06
N MET A 109 -8.49 -2.09 4.13
CA MET A 109 -7.17 -1.48 3.95
C MET A 109 -6.18 -1.91 5.02
N LEU A 110 -6.62 -2.00 6.28
CA LEU A 110 -5.79 -2.49 7.38
C LEU A 110 -5.37 -3.93 7.12
N GLN A 111 -6.32 -4.80 6.80
CA GLN A 111 -6.06 -6.21 6.48
C GLN A 111 -5.10 -6.35 5.30
N ALA A 112 -5.32 -5.59 4.22
CA ALA A 112 -4.44 -5.61 3.06
C ALA A 112 -3.02 -5.12 3.39
N SER A 113 -2.88 -4.08 4.23
CA SER A 113 -1.57 -3.61 4.69
C SER A 113 -0.84 -4.66 5.52
N GLU A 114 -1.56 -5.39 6.39
CA GLU A 114 -0.99 -6.47 7.21
C GLU A 114 -0.58 -7.67 6.36
N LEU A 115 -1.40 -8.05 5.37
CA LEU A 115 -1.06 -9.08 4.38
C LEU A 115 0.17 -8.68 3.55
N ALA A 116 0.27 -7.41 3.16
CA ALA A 116 1.43 -6.91 2.43
C ALA A 116 2.70 -7.00 3.29
N LEU A 117 2.61 -6.64 4.57
CA LEU A 117 3.72 -6.74 5.53
C LEU A 117 4.13 -8.19 5.84
N ALA A 118 3.17 -9.12 5.85
CA ALA A 118 3.48 -10.55 5.99
C ALA A 118 4.32 -11.08 4.82
N LYS A 119 4.11 -10.55 3.61
CA LYS A 119 4.88 -10.90 2.40
C LYS A 119 6.19 -10.11 2.30
N ALA A 120 6.19 -8.84 2.71
CA ALA A 120 7.31 -7.90 2.57
C ALA A 120 7.47 -7.03 3.83
N PRO A 121 8.06 -7.57 4.92
CA PRO A 121 8.13 -6.88 6.21
C PRO A 121 9.05 -5.64 6.23
N ALA A 122 9.91 -5.49 5.22
CA ALA A 122 10.82 -4.35 5.09
C ALA A 122 10.13 -3.07 4.59
N LEU A 123 8.82 -3.10 4.28
CA LEU A 123 8.08 -1.94 3.78
C LEU A 123 7.60 -1.04 4.94
N GLY A 124 8.50 -0.19 5.44
CA GLY A 124 8.27 0.74 6.55
C GLY A 124 7.07 1.67 6.40
N GLU A 125 6.72 2.05 5.17
CA GLU A 125 5.52 2.83 4.85
C GLU A 125 4.22 2.10 5.20
N PHE A 126 4.16 0.78 5.04
CA PHE A 126 2.97 0.00 5.38
C PHE A 126 2.83 -0.22 6.88
N TRP A 127 3.94 -0.37 7.63
CA TRP A 127 3.89 -0.34 9.09
C TRP A 127 3.27 0.96 9.62
N PHE A 128 3.60 2.10 9.00
CA PHE A 128 2.98 3.38 9.34
C PHE A 128 1.50 3.42 8.98
N LEU A 129 1.13 2.95 7.78
CA LEU A 129 -0.25 2.88 7.35
C LEU A 129 -1.11 2.01 8.29
N SER A 130 -0.63 0.82 8.67
CA SER A 130 -1.31 -0.06 9.62
C SER A 130 -1.49 0.61 10.98
N ALA A 131 -0.47 1.33 11.47
CA ALA A 131 -0.57 2.09 12.72
C ALA A 131 -1.67 3.17 12.66
N LYS A 132 -1.74 3.93 11.57
CA LYS A 132 -2.77 4.96 11.35
C LYS A 132 -4.17 4.37 11.26
N LEU A 133 -4.36 3.34 10.44
CA LEU A 133 -5.65 2.68 10.27
C LEU A 133 -6.12 2.02 11.58
N ARG A 134 -5.23 1.32 12.29
CA ARG A 134 -5.53 0.75 13.61
C ARG A 134 -5.98 1.82 14.60
N THR A 135 -5.25 2.94 14.66
CA THR A 135 -5.58 4.06 15.55
C THR A 135 -6.93 4.68 15.21
N GLY A 136 -7.23 4.88 13.93
CA GLY A 136 -8.53 5.41 13.48
C GLY A 136 -9.70 4.47 13.76
N LEU A 137 -9.48 3.15 13.66
CA LEU A 137 -10.54 2.15 13.83
C LEU A 137 -10.82 1.76 15.28
N TYR A 138 -9.79 1.73 16.12
CA TYR A 138 -9.83 1.14 17.46
C TYR A 138 -9.25 2.03 18.56
N GLY A 139 -8.72 3.20 18.22
CA GLY A 139 -7.93 4.03 19.13
C GLY A 139 -6.47 3.59 19.20
N PHE A 140 -5.64 4.39 19.89
CA PHE A 140 -4.21 4.10 20.03
C PHE A 140 -3.99 3.03 21.11
N ASP A 141 -3.63 1.81 20.69
CA ASP A 141 -3.37 0.65 21.54
C ASP A 141 -1.94 0.11 21.38
N THR A 142 -1.60 -0.97 22.09
CA THR A 142 -0.27 -1.59 22.04
C THR A 142 0.11 -2.10 20.65
N THR A 143 -0.87 -2.56 19.86
CA THR A 143 -0.67 -3.01 18.48
C THR A 143 -0.33 -1.82 17.57
N ALA A 144 -1.09 -0.73 17.66
CA ALA A 144 -0.82 0.50 16.92
C ALA A 144 0.56 1.08 17.28
N GLN A 145 0.91 1.04 18.56
CA GLN A 145 2.23 1.45 19.05
C GLN A 145 3.35 0.59 18.45
N ARG A 146 3.16 -0.73 18.40
CA ARG A 146 4.14 -1.65 17.81
C ARG A 146 4.31 -1.42 16.31
N TYR A 147 3.22 -1.24 15.57
CA TYR A 147 3.28 -0.91 14.14
C TYR A 147 4.01 0.41 13.91
N LEU A 148 3.73 1.43 14.73
CA LEU A 148 4.41 2.70 14.66
C LEU A 148 5.91 2.57 14.90
N GLU A 149 6.33 1.81 15.91
CA GLU A 149 7.74 1.50 16.18
C GLU A 149 8.42 0.83 14.97
N LEU A 150 7.79 -0.21 14.41
CA LEU A 150 8.32 -0.94 13.25
C LEU A 150 8.42 -0.05 12.00
N SER A 151 7.54 0.96 11.88
CA SER A 151 7.61 1.93 10.79
C SER A 151 8.89 2.77 10.80
N TYR A 152 9.48 3.01 11.98
CA TYR A 152 10.78 3.68 12.10
C TYR A 152 11.95 2.73 11.85
N ALA A 153 11.80 1.44 12.14
CA ALA A 153 12.86 0.45 11.93
C ALA A 153 13.13 0.17 10.45
N TYR A 154 12.08 0.10 9.62
CA TYR A 154 12.16 -0.41 8.25
C TYR A 154 12.00 0.65 7.16
N SER A 155 11.65 1.89 7.48
CA SER A 155 11.41 2.91 6.43
C SER A 155 12.69 3.57 5.95
N PRO A 156 12.80 3.89 4.64
CA PRO A 156 13.73 4.92 4.21
C PRO A 156 13.43 6.23 4.93
N LYS A 157 14.49 7.01 5.22
CA LYS A 157 14.44 8.30 5.92
C LYS A 157 13.84 9.41 5.04
N GLU A 158 12.67 9.17 4.49
CA GLU A 158 11.93 10.12 3.68
C GLU A 158 11.22 11.12 4.59
N VAL A 159 11.48 12.39 4.35
CA VAL A 159 11.10 13.48 5.24
C VAL A 159 9.59 13.56 5.42
N ASP A 160 8.81 13.41 4.34
CA ASP A 160 7.35 13.53 4.42
C ASP A 160 6.73 12.41 5.29
N LEU A 161 7.24 11.17 5.21
CA LEU A 161 6.82 10.08 6.09
C LEU A 161 7.26 10.31 7.54
N VAL A 162 8.46 10.85 7.76
CA VAL A 162 8.93 11.21 9.12
C VAL A 162 8.01 12.27 9.72
N LEU A 163 7.63 13.31 8.97
CA LEU A 163 6.74 14.36 9.46
C LEU A 163 5.37 13.80 9.87
N GLU A 164 4.78 12.94 9.04
CA GLU A 164 3.49 12.29 9.32
C GLU A 164 3.52 11.36 10.53
N ARG A 165 4.62 10.61 10.72
CA ARG A 165 4.83 9.80 11.93
C ARG A 165 4.97 10.68 13.17
N LEU A 166 5.75 11.77 13.08
CA LEU A 166 5.91 12.72 14.18
C LEU A 166 4.59 13.39 14.54
N GLN A 167 3.76 13.73 13.56
CA GLN A 167 2.42 14.25 13.80
C GLN A 167 1.55 13.22 14.52
N MET A 168 1.54 11.95 14.07
CA MET A 168 0.84 10.87 14.76
C MET A 168 1.30 10.73 16.22
N MET A 169 2.62 10.74 16.44
CA MET A 169 3.22 10.65 17.77
C MET A 169 2.88 11.84 18.66
N SER A 170 2.72 13.03 18.09
CA SER A 170 2.30 14.20 18.86
C SER A 170 0.88 14.03 19.40
N LEU A 171 -0.04 13.48 18.61
CA LEU A 171 -1.41 13.19 19.04
C LEU A 171 -1.46 12.06 20.08
N ALA A 172 -0.60 11.05 19.94
CA ALA A 172 -0.51 9.91 20.85
C ALA A 172 0.46 10.13 22.03
N TRP A 173 1.08 11.31 22.16
CA TRP A 173 2.19 11.58 23.07
C TRP A 173 2.02 11.07 24.51
N PRO A 174 0.88 11.30 25.20
CA PRO A 174 0.72 10.83 26.57
C PRO A 174 0.74 9.30 26.68
N LEU A 175 0.40 8.59 25.60
CA LEU A 175 0.29 7.14 25.53
C LEU A 175 1.58 6.46 25.05
N LEU A 176 2.54 7.22 24.49
CA LEU A 176 3.81 6.66 24.00
C LEU A 176 4.69 6.15 25.15
N ASP A 177 5.35 5.02 24.94
CA ASP A 177 6.43 4.55 25.80
C ASP A 177 7.67 5.47 25.73
N ALA A 178 8.63 5.22 26.62
CA ALA A 178 9.86 5.99 26.68
C ALA A 178 10.69 5.86 25.39
N ARG A 179 10.74 4.67 24.79
CA ARG A 179 11.54 4.39 23.60
C ARG A 179 11.07 5.21 22.40
N LEU A 180 9.77 5.28 22.16
CA LEU A 180 9.17 6.06 21.07
C LEU A 180 9.32 7.56 21.32
N LYS A 181 9.21 8.01 22.58
CA LYS A 181 9.50 9.41 22.93
C LYS A 181 10.97 9.78 22.61
N ASP A 182 11.91 8.87 22.80
CA ASP A 182 13.31 9.09 22.43
C ASP A 182 13.53 9.11 20.92
N ILE A 183 12.84 8.24 20.17
CA ILE A 183 12.84 8.28 18.69
C ILE A 183 12.31 9.64 18.21
N VAL A 184 11.19 10.13 18.77
CA VAL A 184 10.64 11.45 18.43
C VAL A 184 11.67 12.56 18.67
N ARG A 185 12.32 12.58 19.84
CA ARG A 185 13.32 13.61 20.16
C ARG A 185 14.48 13.58 19.18
N HIS A 186 14.95 12.38 18.81
CA HIS A 186 16.04 12.21 17.85
C HIS A 186 15.64 12.73 16.46
N ASP A 187 14.48 12.30 15.95
CA ASP A 187 14.03 12.64 14.61
C ASP A 187 13.64 14.12 14.49
N VAL A 188 13.06 14.72 15.54
CA VAL A 188 12.82 16.17 15.58
C VAL A 188 14.12 16.96 15.44
N ARG A 189 15.22 16.53 16.08
CA ARG A 189 16.53 17.20 15.93
C ARG A 189 17.06 17.10 14.51
N ILE A 190 16.90 15.95 13.85
CA ILE A 190 17.32 15.76 12.46
C ILE A 190 16.49 16.65 11.52
N VAL A 191 15.17 16.65 11.69
CA VAL A 191 14.26 17.48 10.89
C VAL A 191 14.52 18.97 11.14
N ASP A 192 14.89 19.37 12.36
CA ASP A 192 15.25 20.76 12.67
C ASP A 192 16.49 21.24 11.91
N GLN A 193 17.50 20.37 11.77
CA GLN A 193 18.71 20.67 11.02
C GLN A 193 18.47 20.74 9.51
N ALA A 194 17.64 19.86 8.97
CA ALA A 194 17.44 19.73 7.53
C ALA A 194 16.26 20.58 6.98
N TYR A 195 15.20 20.77 7.77
CA TYR A 195 13.94 21.42 7.37
C TYR A 195 13.36 22.31 8.49
N PRO A 196 14.05 23.40 8.88
CA PRO A 196 13.75 24.18 10.08
C PRO A 196 12.33 24.77 10.12
N LYS A 197 11.78 25.17 8.95
CA LYS A 197 10.41 25.69 8.86
C LYS A 197 9.36 24.63 9.22
N ARG A 198 9.52 23.40 8.73
CA ARG A 198 8.60 22.28 9.01
C ARG A 198 8.76 21.76 10.44
N ALA A 199 10.00 21.77 10.96
CA ALA A 199 10.28 21.42 12.35
C ALA A 199 9.61 22.37 13.35
N ALA A 200 9.50 23.66 13.03
CA ALA A 200 8.85 24.65 13.90
C ALA A 200 7.37 24.31 14.17
N GLU A 201 6.63 23.90 13.14
CA GLU A 201 5.23 23.49 13.27
C GLU A 201 5.08 22.21 14.10
N LEU A 202 5.89 21.19 13.83
CA LEU A 202 5.92 19.96 14.62
C LEU A 202 6.26 20.18 16.09
N ARG A 203 7.22 21.07 16.38
CA ARG A 203 7.55 21.45 17.76
C ARG A 203 6.35 22.04 18.48
N GLN A 204 5.55 22.88 17.81
CA GLN A 204 4.35 23.45 18.42
C GLN A 204 3.34 22.36 18.77
N TYR A 205 3.11 21.38 17.88
CA TYR A 205 2.21 20.26 18.18
C TYR A 205 2.71 19.41 19.36
N LEU A 206 4.00 19.06 19.36
CA LEU A 206 4.61 18.27 20.42
C LEU A 206 4.62 18.99 21.77
N LEU A 207 4.95 20.28 21.80
CA LEU A 207 4.89 21.10 23.01
C LEU A 207 3.46 21.19 23.57
N ARG A 208 2.47 21.39 22.69
CA ARG A 208 1.04 21.38 23.08
C ARG A 208 0.60 20.03 23.65
N ALA A 209 1.18 18.93 23.15
CA ALA A 209 0.94 17.59 23.66
C ALA A 209 1.69 17.27 24.97
N GLY A 210 2.51 18.21 25.49
CA GLY A 210 3.29 18.04 26.72
C GLY A 210 4.67 17.42 26.52
N ALA A 211 5.20 17.42 25.30
CA ALA A 211 6.55 16.94 25.03
C ALA A 211 7.62 17.88 25.59
N LYS A 212 8.64 17.28 26.22
CA LYS A 212 9.91 17.96 26.53
C LYS A 212 10.93 17.51 25.48
N LEU A 213 11.19 18.41 24.53
CA LEU A 213 12.04 18.21 23.35
C LEU A 213 13.50 18.60 23.64
#